data_AF-A0A7G5Z3I6-F1
#
_entry.id   AF-A0A7G5Z3I6-F1
#
_cell.length_a   1.000
_cell.length_b   1.000
_cell.length_c   1.000
_cell.angle_alpha   90.00
_cell.angle_beta   90.00
_cell.angle_gamma   90.00
#
_symmetry.space_group_name_H-M   'P 1'
#
loop_
_entity.id
_entity.type
_entity.pdbx_description
1 polymer ?
#
loop_
_entity_poly.entity_id
_entity_poly.type
_entity_poly.pdbx_seq_one_letter_code
_entity_poly.pdbx_strand_id
1 'polypeptide(L)' 'MDRTIPSGIIEQWMTHLRLQRTRARDMIWLIENGATFHDGRKGEPTTDATDRWLSEQQAVVAEVDRLVALYDEVNA' A
#
# COMPACT_ATOMS: atom_id res chain seq x y z
N MET A 1 -12.37 -10.56 -27.20
CA MET A 1 -13.39 -10.96 -26.21
C MET A 1 -13.25 -9.98 -25.06
N ASP A 2 -14.17 -9.02 -24.94
CA ASP A 2 -14.17 -8.13 -23.78
C ASP A 2 -14.59 -8.94 -22.56
N ARG A 3 -13.70 -9.01 -21.57
CA ARG A 3 -13.97 -9.67 -20.31
C ARG A 3 -14.65 -8.64 -19.42
N THR A 4 -15.97 -8.67 -19.38
CA THR A 4 -16.76 -7.79 -18.51
C THR A 4 -16.49 -8.15 -17.05
N ILE A 5 -15.97 -7.19 -16.28
CA ILE A 5 -15.74 -7.34 -14.84
C ILE A 5 -16.97 -6.77 -14.12
N PRO A 6 -17.61 -7.53 -13.21
CA PRO A 6 -18.71 -7.02 -12.40
C PRO A 6 -18.29 -5.80 -11.57
N SER A 7 -19.12 -4.76 -11.54
CA SER A 7 -18.85 -3.53 -10.77
C SER A 7 -18.59 -3.79 -9.29
N GLY A 8 -19.29 -4.76 -8.68
CA GLY A 8 -19.06 -5.14 -7.28
C GLY A 8 -17.64 -5.65 -6.99
N ILE A 9 -16.96 -6.25 -7.97
CA ILE A 9 -15.55 -6.65 -7.83
C ILE A 9 -14.66 -5.41 -7.81
N ILE A 10 -14.93 -4.42 -8.68
CA ILE A 10 -14.17 -3.18 -8.72
C ILE A 10 -14.32 -2.40 -7.40
N GLU A 11 -15.53 -2.32 -6.85
CA GLU A 11 -15.80 -1.67 -5.56
C GLU A 11 -15.07 -2.37 -4.39
N GLN A 12 -15.05 -3.70 -4.39
CA GLN A 12 -14.30 -4.47 -3.41
C GLN A 12 -12.78 -4.20 -3.53
N TRP A 13 -12.26 -4.16 -4.76
CA TRP A 13 -10.86 -3.80 -5.02
C TRP A 13 -10.54 -2.39 -4.55
N MET A 14 -11.41 -1.42 -4.82
CA MET A 14 -11.25 -0.02 -4.37
C MET A 14 -11.20 0.08 -2.84
N THR A 15 -12.05 -0.68 -2.16
CA THR A 15 -12.03 -0.79 -0.69
C THR A 15 -10.69 -1.35 -0.20
N HIS A 16 -10.17 -2.39 -0.85
CA HIS A 16 -8.89 -2.98 -0.48
C HIS A 16 -7.71 -2.02 -0.70
N LEU A 17 -7.67 -1.33 -1.85
CA LEU A 17 -6.64 -0.35 -2.17
C LEU A 17 -6.61 0.80 -1.14
N ARG A 18 -7.78 1.36 -0.81
CA ARG A 18 -7.89 2.41 0.22
C ARG A 18 -7.35 1.94 1.57
N LEU A 19 -7.64 0.70 1.97
CA LEU A 19 -7.12 0.12 3.20
C LEU A 19 -5.59 -0.11 3.15
N GLN A 20 -5.06 -0.59 2.01
CA GLN A 20 -3.62 -0.74 1.81
C GLN A 20 -2.90 0.61 1.95
N ARG A 21 -3.43 1.67 1.34
CA ARG A 21 -2.90 3.04 1.46
C ARG A 21 -2.87 3.50 2.92
N THR A 22 -3.95 3.29 3.68
CA THR A 22 -3.99 3.66 5.11
C THR A 22 -2.90 2.93 5.89
N ARG A 23 -2.77 1.61 5.71
CA ARG A 23 -1.74 0.83 6.41
C ARG A 23 -0.32 1.25 6.03
N ALA A 24 -0.07 1.55 4.76
CA ALA A 24 1.23 2.04 4.30
C ALA A 24 1.57 3.39 4.97
N ARG A 25 0.59 4.29 5.08
CA ARG A 25 0.75 5.58 5.79
C ARG A 25 1.02 5.40 7.28
N ASP A 26 0.32 4.50 7.94
CA ASP A 26 0.54 4.21 9.36
C ASP A 26 1.97 3.71 9.57
N MET A 27 2.48 2.87 8.67
CA MET A 27 3.84 2.36 8.74
C MET A 27 4.90 3.43 8.46
N ILE A 28 4.67 4.31 7.47
CA ILE A 28 5.52 5.49 7.24
C ILE A 28 5.57 6.34 8.51
N TRP A 29 4.41 6.63 9.10
CA TRP A 29 4.31 7.41 10.33
C TRP A 29 5.11 6.77 11.47
N LEU A 30 5.03 5.45 11.65
CA LEU A 30 5.84 4.75 12.66
C LEU A 30 7.35 4.95 12.43
N ILE A 31 7.81 4.80 11.18
CA ILE A 31 9.23 4.99 10.82
C ILE A 31 9.68 6.44 11.08
N GLU A 32 8.90 7.41 10.64
CA GLU A 32 9.17 8.83 10.84
C GLU A 32 9.18 9.23 12.33
N ASN A 33 8.51 8.46 13.18
CA ASN A 33 8.51 8.62 14.64
C ASN A 33 9.55 7.73 15.35
N GLY A 34 10.51 7.18 14.62
CA GLY A 34 11.69 6.50 15.18
C GLY A 34 11.57 4.98 15.32
N ALA A 35 10.55 4.35 14.74
CA ALA A 35 10.50 2.90 14.66
C ALA A 35 11.53 2.38 13.62
N THR A 36 12.30 1.36 14.00
CA THR A 36 13.18 0.64 13.07
C THR A 36 12.59 -0.72 12.72
N PHE A 37 12.77 -1.11 11.45
CA PHE A 37 12.27 -2.37 10.91
C PHE A 37 13.44 -3.22 10.47
N HIS A 38 13.54 -4.40 11.05
CA HIS A 38 14.59 -5.36 10.73
C HIS A 38 14.00 -6.56 10.01
N ASP A 39 14.72 -7.05 9.01
CA ASP A 39 14.40 -8.33 8.40
C ASP A 39 14.56 -9.46 9.42
N GLY A 40 13.67 -10.44 9.37
CA GLY A 40 13.64 -11.52 10.36
C GLY A 40 13.88 -12.90 9.74
N ARG A 41 14.57 -13.78 10.47
CA ARG A 41 14.56 -15.22 10.21
C ARG A 41 14.28 -15.98 11.49
N LYS A 42 13.21 -16.78 11.50
CA LYS A 42 12.76 -17.55 12.69
C LYS A 42 12.53 -16.69 13.95
N GLY A 43 12.11 -15.43 13.77
CA GLY A 43 11.87 -14.50 14.88
C GLY A 43 13.09 -13.68 15.31
N GLU A 44 14.27 -13.95 14.75
CA GLU A 44 15.49 -13.17 15.02
C GLU A 44 15.65 -12.04 14.00
N PRO A 45 15.80 -10.78 14.46
CA PRO A 45 16.22 -9.66 13.61
C PRO A 45 17.60 -9.92 12.98
N THR A 46 17.77 -9.53 11.71
CA THR A 46 18.99 -9.77 10.93
C THR A 46 19.62 -8.48 10.41
N THR A 47 18.98 -7.82 9.45
CA THR A 47 19.48 -6.60 8.82
C THR A 47 18.49 -5.47 9.04
N ASP A 48 18.99 -4.28 9.37
CA ASP A 48 18.16 -3.08 9.35
C ASP A 48 17.67 -2.83 7.92
N ALA A 49 16.35 -2.87 7.75
CA ALA A 49 15.66 -2.69 6.49
C ALA A 49 14.75 -1.46 6.54
N THR A 50 14.91 -0.58 7.51
CA THR A 50 14.02 0.57 7.76
C THR A 50 13.87 1.44 6.52
N ASP A 51 14.99 1.82 5.88
CA ASP A 51 14.97 2.65 4.66
C ASP A 51 14.30 1.96 3.49
N ARG A 52 14.52 0.64 3.35
CA ARG A 52 13.87 -0.16 2.31
C ARG A 52 12.37 -0.18 2.51
N TRP A 53 11.93 -0.46 3.75
CA TRP A 53 10.53 -0.47 4.12
C TRP A 53 9.87 0.89 3.92
N LEU A 54 10.54 1.99 4.30
CA LEU A 54 10.05 3.35 4.09
C LEU A 54 9.81 3.63 2.60
N SER A 55 10.81 3.35 1.76
CA SER A 55 10.73 3.54 0.31
C SER A 55 9.61 2.70 -0.32
N GLU A 56 9.48 1.44 0.08
CA GLU A 56 8.41 0.55 -0.39
C GLU A 56 7.01 1.08 -0.02
N GLN A 57 6.80 1.55 1.21
CA GLN A 57 5.50 2.09 1.61
C GLN A 57 5.17 3.41 0.90
N GLN A 58 6.16 4.27 0.68
CA GLN A 58 5.98 5.50 -0.10
C GLN A 58 5.55 5.18 -1.54
N ALA A 59 6.17 4.17 -2.16
CA ALA A 59 5.79 3.69 -3.49
C ALA A 59 4.35 3.13 -3.51
N VAL A 60 3.95 2.35 -2.49
CA VAL A 60 2.57 1.86 -2.35
C VAL A 60 1.58 3.01 -2.28
N VAL A 61 1.84 4.04 -1.46
CA VAL A 61 0.94 5.20 -1.35
C VAL A 61 0.82 5.91 -2.70
N ALA A 62 1.93 6.17 -3.38
CA ALA A 62 1.92 6.85 -4.68
C ALA A 62 1.14 6.06 -5.75
N GLU A 63 1.34 4.75 -5.82
CA GLU A 63 0.64 3.91 -6.80
C GLU A 63 -0.85 3.77 -6.49
N VAL A 64 -1.22 3.59 -5.22
CA VAL A 64 -2.64 3.55 -4.85
C VAL A 64 -3.32 4.89 -5.16
N ASP A 65 -2.66 6.02 -4.90
CA ASP A 65 -3.22 7.35 -5.23
C ASP A 65 -3.51 7.49 -6.72
N ARG A 66 -2.59 7.00 -7.56
CA ARG A 66 -2.78 6.95 -9.01
C ARG A 66 -3.98 6.09 -9.41
N LEU A 67 -4.12 4.90 -8.82
CA LEU A 67 -5.23 3.99 -9.12
C LEU A 67 -6.59 4.52 -8.64
N VAL A 68 -6.63 5.17 -7.47
CA VAL A 68 -7.84 5.83 -6.96
C VAL A 68 -8.26 6.94 -7.93
N ALA A 69 -7.33 7.78 -8.36
CA ALA A 69 -7.63 8.87 -9.29
C ALA A 69 -8.18 8.34 -10.63
N LEU A 70 -7.59 7.28 -11.18
CA LEU A 70 -8.10 6.64 -12.40
C LEU A 70 -9.50 6.07 -12.21
N TYR A 71 -9.78 5.47 -11.04
CA TYR A 71 -11.12 5.00 -10.72
C TYR A 71 -12.12 6.16 -10.68
N ASP A 72 -11.77 7.25 -10.01
CA ASP A 72 -12.65 8.41 -9.88
C ASP A 72 -12.89 9.08 -11.25
N GLU A 73 -11.88 9.17 -12.11
CA GLU A 73 -12.01 9.69 -13.49
C GLU A 73 -12.94 8.85 -14.37
N VAL A 74 -12.88 7.52 -14.25
CA VAL A 74 -13.73 6.61 -15.04
C VAL A 74 -15.19 6.63 -14.56
N ASN A 75 -15.43 6.94 -13.28
CA ASN A 75 -16.77 6.91 -12.68
C ASN A 75 -17.37 8.32 -12.45
N ALA A 76 -16.72 9.38 -12.93
CA ALA A 76 -17.22 10.76 -12.89
C ALA A 76 -18.34 11.00 -13.94
#